data_AF-A0A2D9C6Q3-F1
#
_entry.id   AF-A0A2D9C6Q3-F1
#
_cell.length_a   1.000
_cell.length_b   1.000
_cell.length_c   1.000
_cell.angle_alpha   90.00
_cell.angle_beta   90.00
_cell.angle_gamma   90.00
#
_symmetry.space_group_name_H-M   'P 1'
#
loop_
_entity.id
_entity.type
_entity.pdbx_description
1 polymer ?
#
loop_
_entity_poly.entity_id
_entity_poly.type
_entity_poly.pdbx_seq_one_letter_code
_entity_poly.pdbx_strand_id
1 'polypeptide(L)'
;MPVAEILIGISLVKASASAIKEGCSAAKSLSDMAQSVDGLFEGTKQVQKARANKSGMSMKDQLGAGSAAQEVIDARLAKELLHEARMAISMRFGPECWTEIVELQRSREKEVKRLATIEAQAKAEKREAVQGIFIIIISIFIGVTIIAIIGTVIWATQTAPPPAEGIR
;
A
#
# COMPACT_ATOMS: atom_id res chain seq x y z
N MET A 1 -11.23 -14.32 4.76
CA MET A 1 -9.76 -14.23 4.82
C MET A 1 -9.19 -13.31 5.92
N PRO A 2 -9.84 -12.21 6.38
CA PRO A 2 -9.20 -11.28 7.33
C PRO A 2 -9.01 -11.85 8.75
N VAL A 3 -9.85 -12.80 9.18
CA VAL A 3 -9.73 -13.45 10.50
C VAL A 3 -8.44 -14.28 10.62
N ALA A 4 -8.04 -14.98 9.55
CA ALA A 4 -6.80 -15.76 9.54
C ALA A 4 -5.57 -14.84 9.62
N GLU A 5 -5.58 -13.71 8.89
CA GLU A 5 -4.52 -12.70 8.94
C GLU A 5 -4.38 -12.07 10.35
N ILE A 6 -5.51 -11.79 11.01
CA ILE A 6 -5.51 -11.31 12.40
C ILE A 6 -4.87 -12.34 13.34
N LEU A 7 -5.24 -13.62 13.20
CA LEU A 7 -4.72 -14.69 14.04
C LEU A 7 -3.21 -14.91 13.82
N ILE A 8 -2.74 -14.84 12.57
CA ILE A 8 -1.32 -14.89 12.22
C ILE A 8 -0.59 -13.72 12.87
N GLY A 9 -1.12 -12.50 12.75
CA GLY A 9 -0.54 -11.32 13.39
C GLY A 9 -0.45 -11.47 14.91
N ILE A 10 -1.50 -11.94 15.58
CA ILE A 10 -1.50 -12.19 17.03
C ILE A 10 -0.47 -13.26 17.40
N SER A 11 -0.35 -14.32 16.62
CA SER A 11 0.64 -15.38 16.85
C SER A 11 2.07 -14.84 16.79
N LEU A 12 2.35 -13.94 15.85
CA LEU A 12 3.64 -13.27 15.72
C LEU A 12 3.91 -12.37 16.94
N VAL A 13 2.92 -11.55 17.35
CA VAL A 13 3.04 -10.71 18.56
C VAL A 13 3.33 -11.57 19.79
N LYS A 14 2.65 -12.71 19.93
CA LYS A 14 2.84 -13.63 21.05
C LYS A 14 4.24 -14.26 21.04
N ALA A 15 4.68 -14.75 19.89
CA ALA A 15 6.01 -15.35 19.74
C ALA A 15 7.11 -14.33 20.07
N SER A 16 7.00 -13.11 19.54
CA SER A 16 7.91 -12.02 19.83
C SER A 16 7.93 -11.60 21.30
N ALA A 17 6.75 -11.49 21.94
CA ALA A 17 6.68 -11.16 23.37
C ALA A 17 7.34 -12.24 24.25
N SER A 18 7.15 -13.53 23.91
CA SER A 18 7.84 -14.64 24.59
C SER A 18 9.34 -14.57 24.40
N ALA A 19 9.81 -14.37 23.16
CA ALA A 19 11.23 -14.27 22.85
C ALA A 19 11.91 -13.08 23.54
N ILE A 20 11.23 -11.94 23.66
CA ILE A 20 11.70 -10.77 24.43
C ILE A 20 11.84 -11.12 25.91
N LYS A 21 10.82 -11.78 26.48
CA LYS A 21 10.84 -12.19 27.89
C LYS A 21 11.99 -13.16 28.18
N GLU A 22 12.15 -14.17 27.33
CA GLU A 22 13.26 -15.12 27.39
C GLU A 22 14.62 -14.43 27.21
N GLY A 23 14.73 -13.49 26.28
CA GLY A 23 15.95 -12.70 26.07
C GLY A 23 16.33 -11.85 27.27
N CYS A 24 15.35 -11.17 27.90
CA CYS A 24 15.55 -10.43 29.13
C CYS A 24 16.00 -11.34 30.28
N SER A 25 15.38 -12.51 30.44
CA SER A 25 15.76 -13.49 31.46
C SER A 25 17.14 -14.12 31.20
N ALA A 26 17.50 -14.32 29.93
CA ALA A 26 18.80 -14.83 29.51
C ALA A 26 19.91 -13.76 29.50
N ALA A 27 19.65 -12.56 30.03
CA ALA A 27 20.57 -11.44 30.07
C ALA A 27 21.14 -11.04 28.68
N LYS A 28 20.38 -11.28 27.60
CA LYS A 28 20.75 -10.86 26.25
C LYS A 28 20.73 -9.34 26.12
N SER A 29 21.50 -8.83 25.17
CA SER A 29 21.47 -7.40 24.86
C SER A 29 20.20 -7.03 24.09
N LEU A 30 19.85 -5.74 24.09
CA LEU A 30 18.74 -5.25 23.27
C LEU A 30 18.98 -5.50 21.77
N SER A 31 20.24 -5.46 21.33
CA SER A 31 20.65 -5.75 19.95
C SER A 31 20.27 -7.17 19.54
N ASP A 32 20.49 -8.15 20.43
CA ASP A 32 20.13 -9.56 20.17
C ASP A 32 18.62 -9.77 20.11
N MET A 33 17.85 -8.90 20.78
CA MET A 33 16.39 -8.92 20.79
C MET A 33 15.77 -8.04 19.70
N ALA A 34 16.56 -7.31 18.92
CA ALA A 34 16.06 -6.36 17.92
C ALA A 34 15.06 -7.02 16.95
N GLN A 35 15.39 -8.22 16.45
CA GLN A 35 14.49 -8.97 15.57
C GLN A 35 13.17 -9.37 16.24
N SER A 36 13.21 -9.68 17.54
CA SER A 36 12.00 -10.02 18.30
C SER A 36 11.12 -8.79 18.52
N VAL A 37 11.74 -7.65 18.82
CA VAL A 37 11.08 -6.34 18.95
C VAL A 37 10.48 -5.89 17.62
N ASP A 38 11.21 -6.04 16.52
CA ASP A 38 10.70 -5.74 15.17
C ASP A 38 9.52 -6.65 14.81
N GLY A 39 9.62 -7.95 15.10
CA GLY A 39 8.53 -8.90 14.93
C GLY A 39 7.29 -8.54 15.76
N LEU A 40 7.48 -7.99 16.97
CA LEU A 40 6.38 -7.52 17.82
C LEU A 40 5.64 -6.35 17.15
N PHE A 41 6.38 -5.35 16.64
CA PHE A 41 5.78 -4.23 15.93
C PHE A 41 5.11 -4.65 14.63
N GLU A 42 5.75 -5.49 13.84
CA GLU A 42 5.22 -5.99 12.57
C GLU A 42 3.93 -6.80 12.79
N GLY A 43 3.90 -7.70 13.78
CA GLY A 43 2.68 -8.42 14.16
C GLY A 43 1.55 -7.49 14.56
N THR A 44 1.84 -6.43 15.35
CA THR A 44 0.80 -5.46 15.74
C THR A 44 0.27 -4.67 14.55
N LYS A 45 1.12 -4.35 13.58
CA LYS A 45 0.75 -3.68 12.33
C LYS A 45 -0.09 -4.58 11.43
N GLN A 46 0.24 -5.87 11.32
CA GLN A 46 -0.56 -6.85 10.60
C GLN A 46 -1.96 -6.99 11.20
N VAL A 47 -2.07 -7.06 12.53
CA VAL A 47 -3.37 -7.10 13.22
C VAL A 47 -4.19 -5.82 12.95
N GLN A 48 -3.56 -4.64 12.99
CA GLN A 48 -4.24 -3.38 12.70
C GLN A 48 -4.68 -3.29 11.23
N LYS A 49 -3.82 -3.68 10.29
CA LYS A 49 -4.11 -3.67 8.85
C LYS A 49 -5.24 -4.64 8.51
N ALA A 50 -5.18 -5.87 9.03
CA ALA A 50 -6.20 -6.88 8.78
C ALA A 50 -7.57 -6.46 9.34
N ARG A 51 -7.61 -5.73 10.47
CA ARG A 51 -8.84 -5.10 10.97
C ARG A 51 -9.34 -3.96 10.12
N ALA A 52 -8.46 -3.05 9.70
CA ALA A 52 -8.84 -1.95 8.82
C ALA A 52 -9.45 -2.48 7.52
N ASN A 53 -8.87 -3.54 6.97
CA ASN A 53 -9.40 -4.26 5.82
C ASN A 53 -10.77 -4.90 6.12
N LYS A 54 -10.96 -5.47 7.32
CA LYS A 54 -12.25 -6.04 7.75
C LYS A 54 -13.35 -4.98 7.90
N SER A 55 -13.03 -3.82 8.47
CA SER A 55 -13.97 -2.69 8.60
C SER A 55 -14.37 -2.05 7.26
N GLY A 56 -13.54 -2.22 6.21
CA GLY A 56 -13.83 -1.74 4.86
C GLY A 56 -14.71 -2.67 4.02
N MET A 57 -15.06 -3.87 4.51
CA MET A 57 -15.94 -4.80 3.79
C MET A 57 -17.40 -4.38 3.90
N SER A 58 -18.23 -4.75 2.92
CA SER A 58 -19.68 -4.52 2.95
C SER A 58 -20.33 -5.15 4.18
N MET A 59 -21.36 -4.51 4.75
CA MET A 59 -22.10 -4.97 5.95
C MET A 59 -22.52 -6.45 5.86
N LYS A 60 -22.81 -6.95 4.65
CA LYS A 60 -23.17 -8.34 4.38
C LYS A 60 -22.01 -9.32 4.61
N ASP A 61 -20.79 -8.94 4.28
CA ASP A 61 -19.57 -9.74 4.52
C ASP A 61 -19.10 -9.62 5.97
N GLN A 62 -19.34 -8.47 6.63
CA GLN A 62 -19.03 -8.29 8.05
C GLN A 62 -19.89 -9.20 8.95
N LEU A 63 -21.18 -9.39 8.61
CA LEU A 63 -22.09 -10.29 9.34
C LEU A 63 -21.71 -11.78 9.22
N GLY A 64 -21.01 -12.18 8.15
CA GLY A 64 -20.49 -13.54 7.97
C GLY A 64 -19.06 -13.76 8.49
N ALA A 65 -18.31 -12.70 8.76
CA ALA A 65 -16.87 -12.75 9.03
C ALA A 65 -16.48 -12.80 10.53
N GLY A 66 -17.41 -13.13 11.43
CA GLY A 66 -17.13 -13.38 12.85
C GLY A 66 -17.49 -12.23 13.78
N SER A 67 -17.82 -12.61 15.03
CA SER A 67 -18.37 -11.75 16.09
C SER A 67 -17.51 -10.52 16.39
N ALA A 68 -18.15 -9.35 16.55
CA ALA A 68 -17.54 -8.12 17.05
C ALA A 68 -16.82 -8.33 18.41
N ALA A 69 -17.25 -9.31 19.20
CA ALA A 69 -16.57 -9.69 20.44
C ALA A 69 -15.15 -10.22 20.18
N GLN A 70 -14.95 -11.04 19.13
CA GLN A 70 -13.64 -11.57 18.77
C GLN A 70 -12.67 -10.46 18.38
N GLU A 71 -13.14 -9.46 17.62
CA GLU A 71 -12.31 -8.31 17.26
C GLU A 71 -11.85 -7.52 18.48
N VAL A 72 -12.75 -7.30 19.44
CA VAL A 72 -12.40 -6.61 20.69
C VAL A 72 -11.40 -7.43 21.50
N ILE A 73 -11.61 -8.75 21.63
CA ILE A 73 -10.72 -9.68 22.34
C ILE A 73 -9.33 -9.66 21.71
N ASP A 74 -9.24 -9.83 20.40
CA ASP A 74 -8.00 -9.78 19.65
C ASP A 74 -7.28 -8.43 19.87
N ALA A 75 -8.03 -7.33 20.04
CA ALA A 75 -7.48 -5.97 20.25
C ALA A 75 -6.79 -5.87 21.59
N ARG A 76 -7.48 -6.41 22.60
CA ARG A 76 -7.01 -6.43 23.97
C ARG A 76 -5.80 -7.34 24.08
N LEU A 77 -5.85 -8.53 23.49
CA LEU A 77 -4.75 -9.49 23.52
C LEU A 77 -3.47 -8.92 22.89
N ALA A 78 -3.55 -8.32 21.71
CA ALA A 78 -2.37 -7.71 21.08
C ALA A 78 -1.79 -6.54 21.91
N LYS A 79 -2.65 -5.75 22.56
CA LYS A 79 -2.24 -4.66 23.45
C LYS A 79 -1.60 -5.17 24.74
N GLU A 80 -2.13 -6.25 25.31
CA GLU A 80 -1.61 -6.89 26.51
C GLU A 80 -0.22 -7.47 26.27
N LEU A 81 -0.02 -8.18 25.16
CA LEU A 81 1.29 -8.73 24.79
C LEU A 81 2.33 -7.63 24.53
N LEU A 82 1.92 -6.53 23.88
CA LEU A 82 2.76 -5.34 23.73
C LEU A 82 3.15 -4.73 25.08
N HIS A 83 2.19 -4.68 26.02
CA HIS A 83 2.43 -4.16 27.35
C HIS A 83 3.37 -5.07 28.15
N GLU A 84 3.21 -6.40 28.06
CA GLU A 84 4.10 -7.36 28.70
C GLU A 84 5.53 -7.24 28.17
N ALA A 85 5.70 -7.15 26.85
CA ALA A 85 7.01 -6.94 26.22
C ALA A 85 7.65 -5.61 26.64
N ARG A 86 6.86 -4.52 26.70
CA ARG A 86 7.31 -3.24 27.24
C ARG A 86 7.81 -3.39 28.67
N MET A 87 7.02 -4.00 29.55
CA MET A 87 7.40 -4.19 30.95
C MET A 87 8.69 -5.02 31.07
N ALA A 88 8.82 -6.10 30.29
CA ALA A 88 10.02 -6.92 30.28
C ALA A 88 11.28 -6.13 29.88
N ILE A 89 11.17 -5.27 28.85
CA ILE A 89 12.28 -4.42 28.39
C ILE A 89 12.58 -3.32 29.42
N SER A 90 11.55 -2.60 29.87
CA SER A 90 11.70 -1.49 30.81
C SER A 90 12.28 -1.92 32.15
N MET A 91 11.90 -3.09 32.66
CA MET A 91 12.45 -3.63 33.91
C MET A 91 13.95 -3.99 33.80
N ARG A 92 14.44 -4.32 32.60
CA ARG A 92 15.83 -4.75 32.38
C ARG A 92 16.76 -3.62 31.93
N PHE A 93 16.30 -2.77 31.00
CA PHE A 93 17.11 -1.74 30.34
C PHE A 93 16.74 -0.32 30.76
N GLY A 94 15.76 -0.17 31.66
CA GLY A 94 15.24 1.12 32.11
C GLY A 94 14.00 1.56 31.35
N PRO A 95 13.18 2.44 31.95
CA PRO A 95 11.89 2.86 31.40
C PRO A 95 12.02 3.60 30.05
N GLU A 96 13.09 4.40 29.88
CA GLU A 96 13.32 5.21 28.66
C GLU A 96 13.67 4.38 27.43
N CYS A 97 14.29 3.21 27.60
CA CYS A 97 14.71 2.35 26.50
C CYS A 97 13.55 1.98 25.58
N TRP A 98 12.40 1.61 26.15
CA TRP A 98 11.22 1.30 25.34
C TRP A 98 10.69 2.54 24.60
N THR A 99 10.73 3.71 25.24
CA THR A 99 10.27 4.98 24.65
C THR A 99 11.14 5.35 23.45
N GLU A 100 12.46 5.24 23.58
CA GLU A 100 13.41 5.50 22.48
C GLU A 100 13.18 4.56 21.29
N ILE A 101 12.98 3.26 21.54
CA ILE A 101 12.66 2.29 20.48
C ILE A 101 11.39 2.70 19.73
N VAL A 102 10.32 3.05 20.46
CA VAL A 102 9.05 3.45 19.85
C VAL A 102 9.18 4.76 19.08
N GLU A 103 9.99 5.70 19.58
CA GLU A 103 10.23 6.97 18.90
C GLU A 103 11.00 6.80 17.59
N LEU A 104 12.06 5.98 17.61
CA LEU A 104 12.82 5.61 16.42
C LEU A 104 11.95 4.86 15.40
N GLN A 105 11.09 3.95 15.87
CA GLN A 105 10.18 3.25 14.97
C GLN A 105 9.15 4.20 14.35
N ARG A 106 8.61 5.12 15.16
CA ARG A 106 7.65 6.14 14.69
C ARG A 106 8.31 7.11 13.70
N SER A 107 9.57 7.51 13.90
CA SER A 107 10.29 8.37 12.97
C SER A 107 10.50 7.65 11.63
N ARG A 108 10.96 6.39 11.64
CA ARG A 108 11.10 5.57 10.43
C ARG A 108 9.78 5.38 9.70
N GLU A 109 8.68 5.09 10.39
CA GLU A 109 7.37 4.97 9.74
C GLU A 109 6.91 6.27 9.08
N LYS A 110 7.17 7.43 9.70
CA LYS A 110 6.86 8.74 9.12
C LYS A 110 7.69 8.98 7.86
N GLU A 111 8.96 8.63 7.86
CA GLU A 111 9.84 8.76 6.70
C GLU A 111 9.37 7.87 5.55
N VAL A 112 9.07 6.60 5.82
CA VAL A 112 8.54 5.68 4.80
C VAL A 112 7.22 6.20 4.22
N LYS A 113 6.32 6.73 5.07
CA LYS A 113 5.06 7.33 4.59
C LYS A 113 5.31 8.56 3.72
N ARG A 114 6.24 9.44 4.10
CA ARG A 114 6.61 10.63 3.31
C ARG A 114 7.17 10.23 1.95
N LEU A 115 8.10 9.28 1.91
CA LEU A 115 8.66 8.76 0.65
C LEU A 115 7.57 8.14 -0.23
N ALA A 116 6.68 7.33 0.36
CA ALA A 116 5.57 6.73 -0.38
C ALA A 116 4.61 7.78 -0.96
N THR A 117 4.34 8.89 -0.25
CA THR A 117 3.52 9.98 -0.78
C THR A 117 4.20 10.73 -1.92
N ILE A 118 5.51 10.97 -1.82
CA ILE A 118 6.28 11.64 -2.88
C ILE A 118 6.34 10.76 -4.13
N GLU A 119 6.59 9.46 -3.98
CA GLU A 119 6.58 8.52 -5.09
C GLU A 119 5.21 8.39 -5.75
N ALA A 120 4.13 8.41 -4.95
CA ALA A 120 2.77 8.38 -5.47
C ALA A 120 2.46 9.62 -6.32
N GLN A 121 2.87 10.80 -5.86
CA GLN A 121 2.72 12.06 -6.60
C GLN A 121 3.54 12.04 -7.90
N ALA A 122 4.82 11.63 -7.85
CA ALA A 122 5.66 11.52 -9.04
C ALA A 122 5.13 10.50 -10.07
N LYS A 123 4.48 9.42 -9.61
CA LYS A 123 3.81 8.45 -10.48
C LYS A 123 2.53 9.00 -11.10
N ALA A 124 1.78 9.84 -10.39
CA ALA A 124 0.59 10.50 -10.91
C ALA A 124 0.95 11.50 -12.02
N GLU A 125 1.94 12.36 -11.79
CA GLU A 125 2.43 13.32 -12.78
C GLU A 125 2.94 12.63 -14.06
N LYS A 126 3.66 11.52 -13.92
CA LYS A 126 4.10 10.71 -15.08
C LYS A 126 2.92 10.13 -15.88
N ARG A 127 1.84 9.73 -15.23
CA ARG A 127 0.64 9.20 -15.91
C ARG A 127 -0.08 10.29 -16.69
N GLU A 128 -0.20 11.48 -16.11
CA GLU A 128 -0.82 12.64 -16.76
C GLU A 128 0.01 13.13 -17.95
N ALA A 129 1.34 13.20 -17.80
CA ALA A 129 2.24 13.58 -18.89
C ALA A 129 2.17 12.60 -20.08
N VAL A 130 2.14 11.29 -19.83
CA VAL A 130 2.04 10.27 -20.88
C VAL A 130 0.68 10.33 -21.59
N GLN A 131 -0.41 10.52 -20.86
CA GLN A 131 -1.75 10.69 -21.47
C GLN A 131 -1.84 11.95 -22.32
N GLY A 132 -1.29 13.09 -21.85
CA GLY A 132 -1.24 14.33 -22.62
C GLY A 132 -0.45 14.19 -23.92
N ILE A 133 0.71 13.51 -23.88
CA ILE A 133 1.54 13.25 -25.07
C ILE A 133 0.81 12.37 -26.09
N PHE A 134 0.13 11.30 -25.65
CA PHE A 134 -0.64 10.44 -26.55
C PHE A 134 -1.79 11.18 -27.25
N ILE A 135 -2.51 12.05 -26.54
CA ILE A 135 -3.61 12.84 -27.11
C ILE A 135 -3.08 13.81 -28.18
N ILE A 136 -1.93 14.46 -27.94
CA ILE A 136 -1.29 15.37 -28.92
C ILE A 136 -0.83 14.60 -30.16
N ILE A 137 -0.24 13.41 -30.00
CA ILE A 137 0.20 12.60 -31.14
C ILE A 137 -0.99 12.16 -32.00
N ILE A 138 -2.09 11.73 -31.36
CA ILE A 138 -3.31 11.29 -32.06
C ILE A 138 -3.96 12.45 -32.82
N SER A 139 -4.02 13.66 -32.24
CA SER A 139 -4.64 14.82 -32.90
C SER A 139 -3.86 15.27 -34.13
N ILE A 140 -2.52 15.25 -34.07
CA ILE A 140 -1.66 15.54 -35.23
C ILE A 140 -1.86 14.48 -36.32
N PHE A 141 -1.91 13.19 -35.95
CA PHE A 141 -2.09 12.10 -36.91
C PHE A 141 -3.43 12.22 -37.66
N ILE A 142 -4.51 12.52 -36.93
CA ILE A 142 -5.85 12.73 -37.51
C ILE A 142 -5.83 13.93 -38.47
N GLY A 143 -5.22 15.05 -38.08
CA GLY A 143 -5.10 16.24 -38.93
C GLY A 143 -4.35 15.95 -40.24
N VAL A 144 -3.22 15.24 -40.16
CA VAL A 144 -2.43 14.85 -41.34
C VAL A 144 -3.23 13.91 -42.25
N THR A 145 -3.95 12.93 -41.69
CA THR A 145 -4.77 12.02 -42.49
C THR A 145 -5.91 12.72 -43.23
N ILE A 146 -6.57 13.71 -42.60
CA ILE A 146 -7.64 14.47 -43.27
C ILE A 146 -7.09 15.28 -44.44
N ILE A 147 -5.95 15.94 -44.25
CA ILE A 147 -5.28 16.72 -45.29
C ILE A 147 -4.84 15.81 -46.45
N ALA A 148 -4.30 14.63 -46.14
CA ALA A 148 -3.92 13.65 -47.16
C ALA A 148 -5.13 13.17 -47.97
N ILE A 149 -6.26 12.87 -47.31
CA ILE A 149 -7.50 12.46 -47.98
C ILE A 149 -8.00 13.58 -48.91
N ILE A 150 -8.07 14.82 -48.44
CA ILE A 150 -8.48 15.97 -49.26
C ILE A 150 -7.55 16.13 -50.47
N GLY A 151 -6.23 16.01 -50.26
CA GLY A 151 -5.23 16.05 -51.33
C GLY A 151 -5.47 14.97 -52.39
N THR A 152 -5.75 13.73 -51.97
CA THR A 152 -6.07 12.63 -52.92
C THR A 152 -7.35 12.87 -53.69
N VAL A 153 -8.38 13.46 -53.07
CA VAL A 153 -9.65 13.79 -53.74
C VAL A 153 -9.45 14.89 -54.79
N ILE A 154 -8.71 15.95 -54.46
CA ILE A 154 -8.42 17.04 -55.41
C ILE A 154 -7.56 16.55 -56.58
N TRP A 155 -6.60 15.66 -56.31
CA TRP A 155 -5.79 15.05 -57.36
C TRP A 155 -6.63 14.13 -58.27
N ALA A 156 -7.57 13.38 -57.70
CA ALA A 156 -8.50 12.54 -58.45
C ALA A 156 -9.47 13.37 -59.32
N THR A 157 -9.90 14.56 -58.88
CA THR A 157 -10.76 15.41 -59.71
C THR A 157 -10.03 16.10 -60.86
N GLN A 158 -8.72 16.35 -60.75
CA GLN A 158 -7.91 16.89 -61.86
C GLN A 158 -7.51 15.83 -62.90
N THR A 159 -7.53 14.55 -62.51
CA THR A 159 -7.19 13.43 -63.40
C THR A 159 -8.40 12.76 -64.03
N ALA A 160 -9.62 13.22 -63.71
CA ALA A 160 -10.85 12.76 -64.34
C ALA A 160 -10.93 13.28 -65.80
N PRO A 161 -10.95 12.40 -66.82
CA PRO A 161 -11.13 12.83 -68.20
C PRO A 161 -12.52 13.46 -68.40
N PRO A 162 -12.65 14.52 -69.23
CA PRO A 162 -13.93 15.18 -69.46
C PRO A 162 -14.98 14.17 -69.95
N PRO A 163 -16.25 14.28 -69.52
CA PRO A 163 -17.30 13.36 -69.93
C PRO A 163 -17.42 13.40 -71.46
N ALA A 164 -17.28 12.23 -72.09
CA ALA A 164 -17.43 12.08 -73.53
C ALA A 164 -18.76 12.69 -73.96
N GLU A 165 -18.69 13.76 -74.76
CA GLU A 165 -19.84 14.38 -75.38
C GLU A 165 -20.63 13.31 -76.12
N GLY A 166 -21.83 13.05 -75.60
CA GLY A 166 -22.82 12.25 -76.29
C GLY A 166 -23.22 12.95 -77.58
N ILE A 167 -22.79 12.34 -78.68
CA ILE A 167 -23.30 12.44 -80.05
C ILE A 167 -24.72 13.04 -80.12
N ARG A 168 -24.83 14.25 -80.67
CA ARG A 168 -25.84 14.64 -81.68
C ARG A 168 -25.27 15.69 -82.60
#